data_AF-A0A833D598-F1
#
_entry.id   AF-A0A833D598-F1
#
_cell.length_a   1.000
_cell.length_b   1.000
_cell.length_c   1.000
_cell.angle_alpha   90.00
_cell.angle_beta   90.00
_cell.angle_gamma   90.00
#
_symmetry.space_group_name_H-M   'P 1'
#
loop_
_entity.id
_entity.type
_entity.pdbx_description
1 polymer ?
#
loop_
_entity_poly.entity_id
_entity_poly.type
_entity_poly.pdbx_seq_one_letter_code
_entity_poly.pdbx_strand_id
1 'polypeptide(L)'
;MFFRGSARRTAADVREAADRSTRTANRADLQDGEDHNSRRRDPKKMVLIAGLSLLAWFSTYTGMLELIQANLGDVSLVEKVAIGMAVAMLQIMIVWLLDQLFSPINAGIKGLYVVGYLFLTLISVGFAFGFYWKVLESKSEATRAAETSFGQVQSGLNAAVTRLEQLTTTLTALTAISNEKATQEAANGNSCPGSRPGQGPRMAMRKADAERFAFANTFVQGRVDQVKADVKVLDADLQKILKDDKSIVDARTGTRNDFIRSMGRKLDEVTVRYNALRSDPQLRQVRADLAERAEKTTFADTRNGTYSCPDPQLQSALRGVVAAIDGLPTLEKPKVTTTEGSEAVIEAFRRLTT
;
A
#
# COMPACT_ATOMS: atom_id res chain seq x y z
N MET A 1 50.74 0.74 100.41
CA MET A 1 51.92 -0.03 99.97
C MET A 1 51.81 -0.18 98.45
N PHE A 2 52.53 0.57 97.59
CA PHE A 2 53.91 0.31 97.09
C PHE A 2 54.03 -1.13 96.52
N PHE A 3 54.36 -1.47 95.26
CA PHE A 3 55.30 -1.01 94.20
C PHE A 3 54.74 -1.43 92.80
N ARG A 4 54.84 -0.65 91.71
CA ARG A 4 55.95 -0.46 90.72
C ARG A 4 56.18 -1.63 89.73
N GLY A 5 56.14 -1.32 88.43
CA GLY A 5 56.62 -2.20 87.35
C GLY A 5 56.66 -1.49 85.99
N SER A 6 57.60 -0.55 85.79
CA SER A 6 57.84 0.05 84.47
C SER A 6 58.71 -0.88 83.62
N ALA A 7 58.16 -1.40 82.51
CA ALA A 7 58.94 -2.12 81.51
C ALA A 7 59.72 -1.10 80.64
N ARG A 8 61.05 -1.12 80.74
CA ARG A 8 61.95 -0.46 79.79
C ARG A 8 61.93 -1.24 78.48
N ARG A 9 61.42 -0.64 77.40
CA ARG A 9 61.70 -1.09 76.03
C ARG A 9 63.18 -0.83 75.74
N THR A 10 63.94 -1.85 75.44
CA THR A 10 65.36 -1.76 75.08
C THR A 10 65.49 -1.30 73.63
N ALA A 11 66.59 -0.62 73.31
CA ALA A 11 66.87 -0.11 71.95
C ALA A 11 66.99 -1.20 70.87
N ALA A 12 67.08 -2.48 71.28
CA ALA A 12 67.07 -3.63 70.38
C ALA A 12 65.68 -3.86 69.75
N ASP A 13 64.60 -3.70 70.52
CA ASP A 13 63.21 -3.85 70.01
C ASP A 13 62.85 -2.80 68.96
N VAL A 14 63.41 -1.60 69.08
CA VAL A 14 63.15 -0.50 68.12
C VAL A 14 63.87 -0.74 66.80
N ARG A 15 65.08 -1.34 66.83
CA ARG A 15 65.82 -1.70 65.61
C ARG A 15 65.18 -2.86 64.87
N GLU A 16 64.64 -3.85 65.59
CA GLU A 16 63.96 -4.98 64.96
C GLU A 16 62.61 -4.57 64.33
N ALA A 17 61.91 -3.60 64.92
CA ALA A 17 60.70 -3.03 64.33
C ALA A 17 60.98 -2.19 63.06
N ALA A 18 62.08 -1.44 63.04
CA ALA A 18 62.48 -0.63 61.89
C ALA A 18 62.93 -1.50 60.69
N ASP A 19 63.70 -2.56 60.93
CA ASP A 19 64.16 -3.47 59.87
C ASP A 19 62.99 -4.26 59.25
N ARG A 20 62.00 -4.62 60.08
CA ARG A 20 60.76 -5.28 59.62
C ARG A 20 59.89 -4.34 58.77
N SER A 21 59.81 -3.05 59.14
CA SER A 21 59.07 -2.03 58.39
C SER A 21 59.69 -1.73 57.02
N THR A 22 61.03 -1.68 56.95
CA THR A 22 61.76 -1.43 55.70
C THR A 22 61.66 -2.62 54.72
N ARG A 23 61.65 -3.87 55.23
CA ARG A 23 61.38 -5.06 54.42
C ARG A 23 59.95 -5.14 53.88
N THR A 24 58.95 -4.65 54.63
CA THR A 24 57.57 -4.59 54.14
C THR A 24 57.36 -3.48 53.12
N ALA A 25 58.06 -2.34 53.25
CA ALA A 25 57.99 -1.25 52.27
C ALA A 25 58.65 -1.64 50.93
N ASN A 26 59.84 -2.24 50.96
CA ASN A 26 60.50 -2.73 49.73
C ASN A 26 59.74 -3.88 49.04
N ARG A 27 58.94 -4.65 49.79
CA ARG A 27 58.09 -5.69 49.20
C ARG A 27 56.82 -5.12 48.57
N ALA A 28 56.33 -3.97 49.04
CA ALA A 28 55.22 -3.26 48.41
C ALA A 28 55.65 -2.55 47.12
N ASP A 29 56.82 -1.89 47.11
CA ASP A 29 57.32 -1.18 45.92
C ASP A 29 57.74 -2.14 44.78
N LEU A 30 58.21 -3.35 45.09
CA LEU A 30 58.47 -4.39 44.09
C LEU A 30 57.19 -5.07 43.58
N GLN A 31 56.06 -4.87 44.25
CA GLN A 31 54.77 -5.45 43.88
C GLN A 31 53.90 -4.44 43.09
N ASP A 32 54.11 -3.13 43.28
CA ASP A 32 53.51 -2.07 42.47
C ASP A 32 54.19 -1.89 41.09
N GLY A 33 55.38 -2.46 40.89
CA GLY A 33 56.11 -2.44 39.60
C GLY A 33 55.66 -3.48 38.56
N GLU A 34 54.92 -4.52 38.98
CA GLU A 34 54.43 -5.60 38.10
C GLU A 34 52.91 -5.62 37.91
N ASP A 35 52.17 -4.66 38.46
CA ASP A 35 50.71 -4.58 38.35
C ASP A 35 50.20 -3.67 37.22
N HIS A 36 51.06 -3.31 36.27
CA HIS A 36 50.68 -2.57 35.07
C HIS A 36 50.19 -3.44 33.89
N ASN A 37 50.09 -4.77 34.03
CA ASN A 37 49.87 -5.66 32.87
C ASN A 37 48.78 -6.75 33.00
N SER A 38 47.73 -6.58 33.81
CA SER A 38 46.53 -7.43 33.65
C SER A 38 45.24 -6.91 34.31
N ARG A 39 44.75 -5.74 33.90
CA ARG A 39 43.28 -5.59 33.82
C ARG A 39 42.81 -6.59 32.77
N ARG A 40 42.44 -7.80 33.20
CA ARG A 40 41.84 -8.86 32.38
C ARG A 40 40.77 -8.21 31.49
N ARG A 41 41.12 -7.97 30.22
CA ARG A 41 40.16 -7.60 29.17
C ARG A 41 39.22 -8.79 29.09
N ASP A 42 38.05 -8.66 29.71
CA ASP A 42 37.05 -9.71 29.71
C ASP A 42 36.62 -9.94 28.25
N PRO A 43 37.04 -11.06 27.62
CA PRO A 43 36.86 -11.25 26.19
C PRO A 43 35.37 -11.25 25.82
N LYS A 44 34.51 -11.64 26.77
CA LYS A 44 33.05 -11.57 26.62
C LYS A 44 32.54 -10.14 26.46
N LYS A 45 33.09 -9.19 27.23
CA LYS A 45 32.73 -7.76 27.13
C LYS A 45 33.22 -7.16 25.82
N MET A 46 34.45 -7.50 25.40
CA MET A 46 34.99 -7.03 24.12
C MET A 46 34.18 -7.55 22.94
N VAL A 47 33.79 -8.83 22.95
CA VAL A 47 32.92 -9.42 21.92
C VAL A 47 31.53 -8.76 21.93
N LEU A 48 30.95 -8.49 23.10
CA LEU A 48 29.65 -7.84 23.20
C LEU A 48 29.69 -6.40 22.67
N ILE A 49 30.70 -5.62 23.06
CA ILE A 49 30.87 -4.23 22.63
C ILE A 49 31.14 -4.18 21.12
N ALA A 50 32.00 -5.08 20.60
CA ALA A 50 32.27 -5.16 19.17
C ALA A 50 31.02 -5.56 18.37
N GLY A 51 30.26 -6.56 18.85
CA GLY A 51 29.01 -7.00 18.22
C GLY A 51 27.93 -5.91 18.22
N LEU A 52 27.71 -5.25 19.35
CA LEU A 52 26.76 -4.13 19.45
C LEU A 52 27.19 -2.94 18.59
N SER A 53 28.48 -2.62 18.55
CA SER A 53 29.01 -1.53 17.72
C SER A 53 28.89 -1.83 16.23
N LEU A 54 29.10 -3.08 15.81
CA LEU A 54 28.91 -3.51 14.43
C LEU A 54 27.44 -3.46 14.01
N LEU A 55 26.52 -3.89 14.87
CA LEU A 55 25.08 -3.80 14.60
C LEU A 55 24.60 -2.35 14.54
N ALA A 56 25.07 -1.50 15.47
CA ALA A 56 24.77 -0.08 15.48
C ALA A 56 25.33 0.63 14.24
N TRP A 57 26.56 0.29 13.84
CA TRP A 57 27.18 0.78 12.61
C TRP A 57 26.37 0.38 11.38
N PHE A 58 26.02 -0.91 11.25
CA PHE A 58 25.26 -1.42 10.11
C PHE A 58 23.90 -0.71 9.98
N SER A 59 23.16 -0.57 11.08
CA SER A 59 21.86 0.13 11.12
C SER A 59 21.96 1.62 10.76
N THR A 60 22.96 2.32 11.31
CA THR A 60 23.17 3.75 11.04
C THR A 60 23.63 3.97 9.59
N TYR A 61 24.48 3.08 9.08
CA TYR A 61 24.99 3.12 7.71
C TYR A 61 23.86 2.92 6.68
N THR A 62 23.03 1.89 6.87
CA THR A 62 21.89 1.63 5.97
C THR A 62 20.89 2.79 6.01
N GLY A 63 20.57 3.32 7.20
CA GLY A 63 19.68 4.47 7.33
C GLY A 63 20.22 5.74 6.64
N MET A 64 21.51 6.03 6.75
CA MET A 64 22.13 7.18 6.08
C MET A 64 22.17 7.03 4.56
N LEU A 65 22.46 5.84 4.05
CA LEU A 65 22.44 5.59 2.61
C LEU A 65 21.07 5.86 1.98
N GLU A 66 20.01 5.49 2.67
CA GLU A 66 18.65 5.70 2.17
C GLU A 66 18.29 7.18 2.09
N LEU A 67 18.71 7.98 3.08
CA LEU A 67 18.47 9.43 3.08
C LEU A 67 19.20 10.12 1.92
N ILE A 68 20.42 9.67 1.63
CA ILE A 68 21.23 10.21 0.53
C ILE A 68 20.67 9.76 -0.82
N GLN A 69 20.30 8.49 -0.97
CA GLN A 69 19.67 7.99 -2.20
C GLN A 69 18.33 8.67 -2.49
N ALA A 70 17.53 8.95 -1.45
CA ALA A 70 16.28 9.66 -1.58
C ALA A 70 16.45 11.11 -2.08
N ASN A 71 17.57 11.76 -1.75
CA ASN A 71 17.81 13.17 -2.09
C ASN A 71 18.65 13.36 -3.36
N LEU A 72 19.62 12.49 -3.60
CA LEU A 72 20.64 12.64 -4.66
C LEU A 72 20.52 11.59 -5.78
N GLY A 73 19.63 10.59 -5.64
CA GLY A 73 19.44 9.54 -6.64
C GLY A 73 20.44 8.38 -6.50
N ASP A 74 20.92 7.85 -7.63
CA ASP A 74 21.81 6.67 -7.62
C ASP A 74 23.23 7.03 -7.14
N VAL A 75 23.57 6.55 -5.95
CA VAL A 75 24.86 6.78 -5.28
C VAL A 75 25.89 5.74 -5.76
N SER A 76 27.08 6.21 -6.17
CA SER A 76 28.14 5.34 -6.67
C SER A 76 28.70 4.43 -5.56
N LEU A 77 29.30 3.31 -5.94
CA LEU A 77 29.86 2.36 -4.96
C LEU A 77 30.98 2.99 -4.12
N VAL A 78 31.71 3.96 -4.67
CA VAL A 78 32.78 4.68 -3.97
C VAL A 78 32.20 5.59 -2.88
N GLU A 79 31.12 6.31 -3.17
CA GLU A 79 30.41 7.12 -2.18
C GLU A 79 29.85 6.27 -1.05
N LYS A 80 29.28 5.09 -1.36
CA LYS A 80 28.76 4.15 -0.34
C LYS A 80 29.85 3.71 0.63
N VAL A 81 31.03 3.36 0.12
CA VAL A 81 32.18 2.99 0.96
C VAL A 81 32.67 4.17 1.80
N ALA A 82 32.75 5.36 1.22
CA ALA A 82 33.16 6.57 1.94
C ALA A 82 32.19 6.91 3.10
N ILE A 83 30.88 6.82 2.85
CA ILE A 83 29.83 7.02 3.85
C ILE A 83 29.95 5.97 4.96
N GLY A 84 30.13 4.68 4.61
CA GLY A 84 30.30 3.61 5.58
C GLY A 84 31.50 3.82 6.51
N MET A 85 32.62 4.28 5.96
CA MET A 85 33.81 4.62 6.74
C MET A 85 33.60 5.84 7.64
N ALA A 86 32.89 6.87 7.16
CA ALA A 86 32.55 8.04 7.97
C ALA A 86 31.64 7.67 9.17
N VAL A 87 30.63 6.82 8.93
CA VAL A 87 29.75 6.31 10.00
C VAL A 87 30.51 5.42 10.98
N ALA A 88 31.47 4.61 10.51
CA ALA A 88 32.32 3.81 11.39
C ALA A 88 33.18 4.70 12.31
N MET A 89 33.78 5.75 11.76
CA MET A 89 34.56 6.71 12.53
C MET A 89 33.71 7.44 13.57
N LEU A 90 32.47 7.83 13.20
CA LEU A 90 31.50 8.39 14.13
C LEU A 90 31.15 7.41 15.25
N GLN A 91 30.91 6.13 14.93
CA GLN A 91 30.58 5.11 15.94
C GLN A 91 31.74 4.89 16.93
N ILE A 92 32.97 4.86 16.43
CA ILE A 92 34.17 4.77 17.25
C ILE A 92 34.30 6.01 18.15
N MET A 93 34.00 7.21 17.62
CA MET A 93 33.98 8.46 18.39
C MET A 93 32.96 8.42 19.55
N ILE A 94 31.76 7.85 19.33
CA ILE A 94 30.74 7.71 20.38
C ILE A 94 31.23 6.79 21.51
N VAL A 95 31.82 5.64 21.16
CA VAL A 95 32.36 4.69 22.15
C VAL A 95 33.51 5.33 22.93
N TRP A 96 34.38 6.08 22.23
CA TRP A 96 35.47 6.82 22.85
C TRP A 96 34.99 7.92 23.80
N LEU A 97 33.95 8.68 23.42
CA LEU A 97 33.32 9.68 24.30
C LEU A 97 32.72 9.06 25.55
N LEU A 98 32.11 7.88 25.42
CA LEU A 98 31.57 7.15 26.56
C LEU A 98 32.67 6.71 27.52
N ASP A 99 33.81 6.23 27.01
CA ASP A 99 34.97 5.90 27.85
C ASP A 99 35.52 7.14 28.57
N GLN A 100 35.64 8.26 27.86
CA GLN A 100 36.11 9.53 28.41
C GLN A 100 35.17 10.08 29.50
N LEU A 101 33.87 9.80 29.42
CA LEU A 101 32.88 10.21 30.42
C LEU A 101 33.07 9.55 31.79
N PHE A 102 33.64 8.34 31.83
CA PHE A 102 33.93 7.61 33.06
C PHE A 102 35.33 7.87 33.62
N SER A 103 36.16 8.64 32.92
CA SER A 103 37.48 9.08 33.41
C SER A 103 37.34 10.16 34.50
N PRO A 104 38.25 10.21 35.51
CA PRO A 104 38.23 11.23 36.54
C PRO A 104 38.64 12.61 35.97
N ILE A 105 37.66 13.33 35.43
CA ILE A 105 37.82 14.65 34.78
C ILE A 105 37.04 15.72 35.56
N ASN A 106 37.48 16.98 35.48
CA ASN A 106 36.80 18.16 36.01
C ASN A 106 35.31 18.20 35.59
N ALA A 107 34.43 18.54 36.55
CA ALA A 107 32.97 18.48 36.36
C ALA A 107 32.44 19.33 35.19
N GLY A 108 33.06 20.48 34.88
CA GLY A 108 32.66 21.33 33.75
C GLY A 108 32.95 20.69 32.39
N ILE A 109 34.11 20.07 32.23
CA ILE A 109 34.50 19.35 31.00
C ILE A 109 33.65 18.08 30.85
N LYS A 110 33.35 17.42 31.98
CA LYS A 110 32.43 16.27 32.02
C LYS A 110 31.03 16.64 31.50
N GLY A 111 30.50 17.81 31.88
CA GLY A 111 29.24 18.32 31.36
C GLY A 111 29.24 18.50 29.84
N LEU A 112 30.31 19.06 29.28
CA LEU A 112 30.47 19.22 27.83
C LEU A 112 30.48 17.86 27.10
N TYR A 113 31.15 16.86 27.65
CA TYR A 113 31.16 15.50 27.08
C TYR A 113 29.79 14.82 27.14
N VAL A 114 29.01 15.02 28.22
CA VAL A 114 27.63 14.50 28.30
C VAL A 114 26.77 15.09 27.19
N VAL A 115 26.82 16.42 27.00
CA VAL A 115 26.04 17.09 25.95
C VAL A 115 26.46 16.61 24.56
N GLY A 116 27.77 16.52 24.29
CA GLY A 116 28.29 16.00 23.03
C GLY A 116 27.87 14.55 22.77
N TYR A 117 27.89 13.69 23.79
CA TYR A 117 27.42 12.32 23.70
C TYR A 117 25.92 12.23 23.38
N LEU A 118 25.08 12.99 24.10
CA LEU A 118 23.64 13.02 23.85
C LEU A 118 23.32 13.52 22.43
N PHE A 119 24.03 14.53 21.95
CA PHE A 119 23.84 15.06 20.59
C PHE A 119 24.23 14.05 19.51
N LEU A 120 25.41 13.45 19.61
CA LEU A 120 25.89 12.45 18.64
C LEU A 120 25.05 11.17 18.65
N THR A 121 24.61 10.73 19.83
CA THR A 121 23.72 9.55 19.94
C THR A 121 22.33 9.83 19.40
N LEU A 122 21.76 11.02 19.62
CA LEU A 122 20.46 11.38 19.07
C LEU A 122 20.46 11.37 17.53
N ILE A 123 21.50 11.93 16.90
CA ILE A 123 21.65 11.91 15.43
C ILE A 123 21.86 10.48 14.92
N SER A 124 22.71 9.69 15.58
CA SER A 124 22.95 8.28 15.22
C SER A 124 21.69 7.43 15.33
N VAL A 125 20.93 7.57 16.44
CA VAL A 125 19.65 6.88 16.62
C VAL A 125 18.64 7.36 15.59
N GLY A 126 18.60 8.65 15.25
CA GLY A 126 17.74 9.19 14.20
C GLY A 126 17.96 8.53 12.84
N PHE A 127 19.23 8.33 12.44
CA PHE A 127 19.55 7.59 11.21
C PHE A 127 19.21 6.11 11.31
N ALA A 128 19.50 5.46 12.43
CA ALA A 128 19.12 4.06 12.68
C ALA A 128 17.59 3.84 12.68
N PHE A 129 16.83 4.86 13.09
CA PHE A 129 15.36 4.82 13.10
C PHE A 129 14.79 4.74 11.68
N GLY A 130 15.42 5.39 10.70
CA GLY A 130 15.05 5.29 9.29
C GLY A 130 15.09 3.85 8.76
N PHE A 131 16.12 3.09 9.15
CA PHE A 131 16.23 1.66 8.82
C PHE A 131 15.15 0.82 9.52
N TYR A 132 14.90 1.06 10.81
CA TYR A 132 13.91 0.31 11.59
C TYR A 132 12.47 0.48 11.09
N TRP A 133 12.10 1.72 10.73
CA TRP A 133 10.79 2.03 10.17
C TRP A 133 10.55 1.36 8.82
N LYS A 134 11.57 1.32 7.95
CA LYS A 134 11.50 0.57 6.70
C LYS A 134 11.26 -0.92 6.93
N VAL A 135 12.00 -1.55 7.85
CA VAL A 135 11.93 -3.01 8.02
C VAL A 135 10.61 -3.48 8.63
N LEU A 136 9.96 -2.68 9.49
CA LEU A 136 8.72 -3.07 10.16
C LEU A 136 7.44 -2.47 9.55
N GLU A 137 7.48 -1.26 9.01
CA GLU A 137 6.26 -0.59 8.52
C GLU A 137 6.07 -0.71 7.01
N SER A 138 7.17 -0.81 6.24
CA SER A 138 7.10 -0.81 4.77
C SER A 138 6.49 -2.07 4.15
N LYS A 139 6.21 -3.11 4.95
CA LYS A 139 5.69 -4.39 4.45
C LYS A 139 4.19 -4.59 4.67
N SER A 140 3.54 -3.85 5.57
CA SER A 140 2.17 -4.17 5.98
C SER A 140 1.18 -3.02 5.81
N GLU A 141 1.53 -1.76 6.09
CA GLU A 141 0.54 -0.68 6.07
C GLU A 141 0.30 -0.08 4.68
N ALA A 142 1.37 0.18 3.92
CA ALA A 142 1.26 0.73 2.56
C ALA A 142 0.53 -0.25 1.61
N THR A 143 0.82 -1.55 1.72
CA THR A 143 0.18 -2.60 0.92
C THR A 143 -1.29 -2.77 1.32
N ARG A 144 -1.62 -2.77 2.62
CA ARG A 144 -2.99 -2.94 3.12
C ARG A 144 -3.91 -1.76 2.80
N ALA A 145 -3.38 -0.52 2.82
CA ALA A 145 -4.10 0.66 2.36
C ALA A 145 -4.40 0.59 0.85
N ALA A 146 -3.45 0.06 0.07
CA ALA A 146 -3.62 -0.15 -1.37
C ALA A 146 -4.70 -1.20 -1.63
N GLU A 147 -4.58 -2.37 -0.97
CA GLU A 147 -5.55 -3.47 -1.04
C GLU A 147 -6.97 -3.01 -0.71
N THR A 148 -7.14 -2.22 0.35
CA THR A 148 -8.47 -1.71 0.73
C THR A 148 -9.06 -0.81 -0.36
N SER A 149 -8.24 0.09 -0.91
CA SER A 149 -8.66 1.00 -1.98
C SER A 149 -8.99 0.26 -3.27
N PHE A 150 -8.18 -0.74 -3.63
CA PHE A 150 -8.44 -1.59 -4.79
C PHE A 150 -9.68 -2.47 -4.60
N GLY A 151 -9.87 -3.05 -3.42
CA GLY A 151 -11.03 -3.87 -3.09
C GLY A 151 -12.35 -3.09 -3.17
N GLN A 152 -12.37 -1.82 -2.75
CA GLN A 152 -13.55 -0.95 -2.86
C GLN A 152 -13.93 -0.72 -4.33
N VAL A 153 -12.97 -0.33 -5.18
CA VAL A 153 -13.26 -0.07 -6.59
C VAL A 153 -13.59 -1.36 -7.34
N GLN A 154 -12.91 -2.46 -7.03
CA GLN A 154 -13.23 -3.77 -7.61
C GLN A 154 -14.64 -4.22 -7.25
N SER A 155 -15.06 -4.07 -5.99
CA SER A 155 -16.42 -4.37 -5.56
C SER A 155 -17.44 -3.51 -6.31
N GLY A 156 -17.16 -2.20 -6.45
CA GLY A 156 -17.99 -1.28 -7.24
C GLY A 156 -18.08 -1.68 -8.71
N LEU A 157 -16.97 -2.08 -9.32
CA LEU A 157 -16.91 -2.56 -10.71
C LEU A 157 -17.69 -3.86 -10.89
N ASN A 158 -17.54 -4.83 -9.99
CA ASN A 158 -18.31 -6.08 -10.04
C ASN A 158 -19.81 -5.83 -9.91
N ALA A 159 -20.23 -4.96 -8.98
CA ALA A 159 -21.62 -4.58 -8.84
C ALA A 159 -22.16 -3.88 -10.10
N ALA A 160 -21.36 -3.01 -10.72
CA ALA A 160 -21.70 -2.35 -11.98
C ALA A 160 -21.84 -3.35 -13.15
N VAL A 161 -20.93 -4.33 -13.26
CA VAL A 161 -21.01 -5.42 -14.25
C VAL A 161 -22.30 -6.21 -14.08
N THR A 162 -22.64 -6.62 -12.85
CA THR A 162 -23.88 -7.38 -12.59
C THR A 162 -25.14 -6.60 -13.00
N ARG A 163 -25.18 -5.29 -12.75
CA ARG A 163 -26.31 -4.45 -13.22
C ARG A 163 -26.41 -4.41 -14.74
N LEU A 164 -25.27 -4.32 -15.43
CA LEU A 164 -25.24 -4.33 -16.88
C LEU A 164 -25.62 -5.72 -17.46
N GLU A 165 -25.24 -6.82 -16.81
CA GLU A 165 -25.70 -8.17 -17.20
C GLU A 165 -27.20 -8.37 -17.01
N GLN A 166 -27.77 -7.79 -15.96
CA GLN A 166 -29.22 -7.79 -15.76
C GLN A 166 -29.92 -7.01 -16.88
N LEU A 167 -29.33 -5.89 -17.31
CA LEU A 167 -29.81 -5.10 -18.45
C LEU A 167 -29.82 -5.93 -19.74
N THR A 168 -28.73 -6.64 -20.07
CA THR A 168 -28.65 -7.48 -21.28
C THR A 168 -29.61 -8.66 -21.23
N THR A 169 -29.78 -9.28 -20.05
CA THR A 169 -30.78 -10.34 -19.83
C THR A 169 -32.19 -9.84 -20.13
N THR A 170 -32.53 -8.63 -19.64
CA THR A 170 -33.84 -8.02 -19.85
C THR A 170 -34.06 -7.64 -21.32
N LEU A 171 -33.06 -7.06 -21.99
CA LEU A 171 -33.13 -6.75 -23.43
C LEU A 171 -33.28 -8.01 -24.31
N THR A 172 -32.62 -9.10 -23.93
CA THR A 172 -32.76 -10.40 -24.59
C THR A 172 -34.18 -10.94 -24.42
N ALA A 173 -34.75 -10.86 -23.21
CA ALA A 173 -36.14 -11.24 -22.96
C ALA A 173 -37.14 -10.39 -23.75
N LEU A 174 -36.92 -9.07 -23.82
CA LEU A 174 -37.75 -8.15 -24.62
C LEU A 174 -37.74 -8.51 -26.12
N THR A 175 -36.56 -8.87 -26.64
CA THR A 175 -36.40 -9.34 -28.02
C THR A 175 -37.19 -10.62 -28.26
N ALA A 176 -37.10 -11.59 -27.34
CA ALA A 176 -37.82 -12.86 -27.42
C ALA A 176 -39.34 -12.66 -27.37
N ILE A 177 -39.85 -11.89 -26.40
CA ILE A 177 -41.29 -11.58 -26.27
C ILE A 177 -41.81 -10.90 -27.53
N SER A 178 -41.05 -9.99 -28.12
CA SER A 178 -41.47 -9.27 -29.34
C SER A 178 -41.54 -10.20 -30.55
N ASN A 179 -40.58 -11.12 -30.69
CA ASN A 179 -40.62 -12.15 -31.73
C ASN A 179 -41.78 -13.14 -31.54
N GLU A 180 -42.02 -13.59 -30.31
CA GLU A 180 -43.14 -14.48 -29.99
C GLU A 180 -44.50 -13.82 -30.28
N LYS A 181 -44.66 -12.54 -29.93
CA LYS A 181 -45.87 -11.79 -30.28
C LYS A 181 -46.00 -11.57 -31.79
N ALA A 182 -44.89 -11.42 -32.51
CA ALA A 182 -44.90 -11.34 -33.97
C ALA A 182 -45.35 -12.65 -34.62
N THR A 183 -44.89 -13.81 -34.13
CA THR A 183 -45.31 -15.12 -34.63
C THR A 183 -46.75 -15.43 -34.24
N GLN A 184 -47.17 -15.06 -33.04
CA GLN A 184 -48.56 -15.15 -32.59
C GLN A 184 -49.49 -14.33 -33.49
N GLU A 185 -49.12 -13.08 -33.80
CA GLU A 185 -49.91 -12.22 -34.70
C GLU A 185 -50.03 -12.84 -36.10
N ALA A 186 -48.95 -13.43 -36.62
CA ALA A 186 -48.95 -14.08 -37.92
C ALA A 186 -49.86 -15.33 -37.96
N ALA A 187 -49.83 -16.16 -36.92
CA ALA A 187 -50.55 -17.43 -36.87
C ALA A 187 -52.03 -17.27 -36.45
N ASN A 188 -52.27 -16.53 -35.37
CA ASN A 188 -53.55 -16.51 -34.67
C ASN A 188 -54.16 -15.09 -34.58
N GLY A 189 -53.39 -14.05 -34.92
CA GLY A 189 -53.74 -12.68 -34.57
C GLY A 189 -53.78 -12.49 -33.06
N ASN A 190 -54.55 -11.50 -32.61
CA ASN A 190 -54.80 -11.16 -31.21
C ASN A 190 -53.58 -10.72 -30.37
N SER A 191 -52.42 -10.42 -30.97
CA SER A 191 -51.30 -9.81 -30.22
C SER A 191 -51.60 -8.36 -29.79
N CYS A 192 -52.61 -7.76 -30.42
CA CYS A 192 -53.17 -6.45 -30.14
C CYS A 192 -54.71 -6.52 -30.23
N PRO A 193 -55.48 -5.74 -29.46
CA PRO A 193 -56.94 -5.78 -29.51
C PRO A 193 -57.51 -5.61 -30.94
N GLY A 194 -58.37 -6.54 -31.37
CA GLY A 194 -59.01 -6.50 -32.69
C GLY A 194 -58.08 -6.78 -33.88
N SER A 195 -56.94 -7.44 -33.67
CA SER A 195 -56.06 -7.88 -34.77
C SER A 195 -56.59 -9.15 -35.45
N ARG A 196 -56.30 -9.29 -36.74
CA ARG A 196 -56.58 -10.50 -37.52
C ARG A 196 -55.27 -11.23 -37.81
N PRO A 197 -55.28 -12.57 -37.94
CA PRO A 197 -54.11 -13.33 -38.34
C PRO A 197 -53.53 -12.85 -39.68
N GLY A 198 -52.21 -12.87 -39.80
CA GLY A 198 -51.49 -12.68 -41.07
C GLY A 198 -50.32 -11.71 -41.02
N GLN A 199 -49.72 -11.46 -42.18
CA GLN A 199 -48.59 -10.54 -42.34
C GLN A 199 -49.10 -9.10 -42.46
N GLY A 200 -49.45 -8.51 -41.32
CA GLY A 200 -49.96 -7.13 -41.23
C GLY A 200 -48.99 -6.13 -40.59
N PRO A 201 -49.37 -4.84 -40.55
CA PRO A 201 -48.61 -3.75 -39.92
C PRO A 201 -48.24 -4.00 -38.45
N ARG A 202 -49.09 -4.73 -37.72
CA ARG A 202 -48.89 -5.08 -36.31
C ARG A 202 -47.75 -6.07 -36.13
N MET A 203 -47.69 -7.11 -36.97
CA MET A 203 -46.58 -8.06 -36.98
C MET A 203 -45.27 -7.38 -37.37
N ALA A 204 -45.31 -6.51 -38.39
CA ALA A 204 -44.15 -5.73 -38.81
C ALA A 204 -43.61 -4.82 -37.68
N MET A 205 -44.50 -4.18 -36.91
CA MET A 205 -44.12 -3.40 -35.73
C MET A 205 -43.44 -4.26 -34.67
N ARG A 206 -43.98 -5.45 -34.35
CA ARG A 206 -43.37 -6.36 -33.37
C ARG A 206 -41.99 -6.86 -33.80
N LYS A 207 -41.79 -7.12 -35.09
CA LYS A 207 -40.46 -7.45 -35.64
C LYS A 207 -39.50 -6.26 -35.56
N ALA A 208 -39.95 -5.07 -35.93
CA ALA A 208 -39.14 -3.86 -35.82
C ALA A 208 -38.73 -3.57 -34.36
N ASP A 209 -39.62 -3.79 -33.40
CA ASP A 209 -39.30 -3.72 -31.97
C ASP A 209 -38.24 -4.76 -31.58
N ALA A 210 -38.39 -6.02 -32.01
CA ALA A 210 -37.43 -7.07 -31.74
C ALA A 210 -36.03 -6.74 -32.31
N GLU A 211 -35.94 -6.22 -33.53
CA GLU A 211 -34.68 -5.79 -34.14
C GLU A 211 -34.02 -4.65 -33.36
N ARG A 212 -34.80 -3.66 -32.91
CA ARG A 212 -34.31 -2.55 -32.09
C ARG A 212 -33.77 -3.04 -30.74
N PHE A 213 -34.49 -3.94 -30.07
CA PHE A 213 -34.05 -4.49 -28.80
C PHE A 213 -32.81 -5.38 -28.97
N ALA A 214 -32.72 -6.15 -30.05
CA ALA A 214 -31.54 -6.94 -30.37
C ALA A 214 -30.31 -6.08 -30.64
N PHE A 215 -30.47 -4.96 -31.36
CA PHE A 215 -29.40 -3.99 -31.59
C PHE A 215 -28.92 -3.37 -30.27
N ALA A 216 -29.86 -2.87 -29.44
CA ALA A 216 -29.54 -2.32 -28.12
C ALA A 216 -28.82 -3.36 -27.24
N ASN A 217 -29.26 -4.61 -27.26
CA ASN A 217 -28.62 -5.70 -26.54
C ASN A 217 -27.18 -5.91 -27.01
N THR A 218 -26.95 -6.00 -28.32
CA THR A 218 -25.61 -6.24 -28.89
C THR A 218 -24.65 -5.09 -28.54
N PHE A 219 -25.14 -3.84 -28.60
CA PHE A 219 -24.36 -2.67 -28.20
C PHE A 219 -23.96 -2.73 -26.72
N VAL A 220 -24.92 -2.96 -25.82
CA VAL A 220 -24.64 -3.05 -24.38
C VAL A 220 -23.73 -4.24 -24.09
N GLN A 221 -24.02 -5.42 -24.63
CA GLN A 221 -23.29 -6.67 -24.40
C GLN A 221 -21.81 -6.52 -24.75
N GLY A 222 -21.48 -5.94 -25.91
CA GLY A 222 -20.08 -5.70 -26.29
C GLY A 222 -19.32 -4.82 -25.29
N ARG A 223 -20.01 -3.88 -24.64
CA ARG A 223 -19.44 -3.03 -23.59
C ARG A 223 -19.30 -3.77 -22.26
N VAL A 224 -20.29 -4.59 -21.89
CA VAL A 224 -20.22 -5.45 -20.71
C VAL A 224 -19.04 -6.42 -20.82
N ASP A 225 -18.85 -7.03 -21.98
CA ASP A 225 -17.78 -8.02 -22.20
C ASP A 225 -16.39 -7.38 -22.10
N GLN A 226 -16.23 -6.15 -22.60
CA GLN A 226 -15.00 -5.37 -22.42
C GLN A 226 -14.72 -5.08 -20.94
N VAL A 227 -15.70 -4.53 -20.21
CA VAL A 227 -15.53 -4.22 -18.78
C VAL A 227 -15.27 -5.48 -17.96
N LYS A 228 -15.93 -6.60 -18.27
CA LYS A 228 -15.68 -7.91 -17.64
C LYS A 228 -14.26 -8.40 -17.86
N ALA A 229 -13.77 -8.30 -19.10
CA ALA A 229 -12.41 -8.71 -19.41
C ALA A 229 -11.40 -7.88 -18.60
N ASP A 230 -11.61 -6.58 -18.52
CA ASP A 230 -10.76 -5.69 -17.73
C ASP A 230 -10.80 -6.00 -16.22
N VAL A 231 -12.01 -6.22 -15.67
CA VAL A 231 -12.20 -6.61 -14.26
C VAL A 231 -11.54 -7.95 -13.95
N LYS A 232 -11.56 -8.91 -14.87
CA LYS A 232 -10.90 -10.20 -14.71
C LYS A 232 -9.37 -10.06 -14.67
N VAL A 233 -8.80 -9.15 -15.47
CA VAL A 233 -7.36 -8.84 -15.40
C VAL A 233 -7.01 -8.21 -14.06
N LEU A 234 -7.84 -7.28 -13.57
CA LEU A 234 -7.65 -6.66 -12.26
C LEU A 234 -7.75 -7.67 -11.11
N ASP A 235 -8.70 -8.60 -11.17
CA ASP A 235 -8.83 -9.68 -10.17
C ASP A 235 -7.59 -10.58 -10.15
N ALA A 236 -7.07 -10.95 -11.33
CA ALA A 236 -5.83 -11.72 -11.42
C ALA A 236 -4.62 -10.98 -10.83
N ASP A 237 -4.53 -9.66 -11.03
CA ASP A 237 -3.47 -8.83 -10.46
C ASP A 237 -3.63 -8.66 -8.94
N LEU A 238 -4.86 -8.50 -8.44
CA LEU A 238 -5.13 -8.44 -7.01
C LEU A 238 -4.82 -9.77 -6.31
N GLN A 239 -5.13 -10.90 -6.94
CA GLN A 239 -4.80 -12.23 -6.43
C GLN A 239 -3.29 -12.43 -6.24
N LYS A 240 -2.45 -11.80 -7.07
CA LYS A 240 -0.98 -11.82 -6.87
C LYS A 240 -0.57 -11.07 -5.61
N ILE A 241 -1.24 -9.95 -5.29
CA ILE A 241 -1.01 -9.19 -4.06
C ILE A 241 -1.43 -10.03 -2.85
N LEU A 242 -2.65 -10.59 -2.87
CA LEU A 242 -3.18 -11.39 -1.76
C LEU A 242 -2.35 -12.65 -1.46
N LYS A 243 -1.71 -13.23 -2.48
CA LYS A 243 -0.85 -14.41 -2.34
C LYS A 243 0.61 -14.10 -2.02
N ASP A 244 0.93 -12.82 -1.79
CA ASP A 244 2.30 -12.36 -1.56
C ASP A 244 3.28 -12.85 -2.65
N ASP A 245 2.84 -12.82 -3.92
CA ASP A 245 3.61 -13.35 -5.03
C ASP A 245 4.97 -12.61 -5.11
N LYS A 246 6.05 -13.36 -5.35
CA LYS A 246 7.39 -12.78 -5.49
C LYS A 246 7.60 -12.12 -6.86
N SER A 247 6.79 -12.47 -7.85
CA SER A 247 6.85 -11.91 -9.20
C SER A 247 6.42 -10.44 -9.29
N ILE A 248 5.68 -9.93 -8.30
CA ILE A 248 5.25 -8.52 -8.23
C ILE A 248 6.27 -7.62 -7.53
N VAL A 249 7.34 -8.20 -6.99
CA VAL A 249 8.44 -7.46 -6.36
C VAL A 249 9.50 -7.19 -7.41
N ASP A 250 9.83 -5.92 -7.62
CA ASP A 250 10.93 -5.53 -8.50
C ASP A 250 12.28 -5.99 -7.90
N ALA A 251 13.07 -6.69 -8.70
CA ALA A 251 14.38 -7.21 -8.31
C ALA A 251 15.41 -6.10 -8.02
N ARG A 252 15.24 -4.90 -8.59
CA ARG A 252 16.17 -3.78 -8.42
C ARG A 252 15.87 -2.98 -7.15
N THR A 253 14.59 -2.69 -6.89
CA THR A 253 14.16 -1.88 -5.73
C THR A 253 13.75 -2.72 -4.52
N GLY A 254 13.37 -3.98 -4.72
CA GLY A 254 12.81 -4.83 -3.67
C GLY A 254 11.40 -4.43 -3.23
N THR A 255 10.69 -3.62 -4.02
CA THR A 255 9.35 -3.07 -3.70
C THR A 255 8.29 -3.46 -4.73
N ARG A 256 7.01 -3.27 -4.38
CA ARG A 256 5.86 -3.51 -5.28
C ARG A 256 5.33 -2.24 -5.95
N ASN A 257 6.00 -1.11 -5.78
CA ASN A 257 5.49 0.21 -6.16
C ASN A 257 5.12 0.28 -7.65
N ASP A 258 5.95 -0.28 -8.53
CA ASP A 258 5.67 -0.26 -9.97
C ASP A 258 4.47 -1.13 -10.35
N PHE A 259 4.31 -2.27 -9.69
CA PHE A 259 3.14 -3.12 -9.87
C PHE A 259 1.87 -2.40 -9.42
N ILE A 260 1.87 -1.83 -8.21
CA ILE A 260 0.74 -1.08 -7.63
C ILE A 260 0.38 0.14 -8.49
N ARG A 261 1.37 0.89 -8.98
CA ARG A 261 1.15 2.01 -9.92
C ARG A 261 0.55 1.52 -11.24
N SER A 262 1.04 0.40 -11.78
CA SER A 262 0.50 -0.16 -13.01
C SER A 262 -0.96 -0.58 -12.84
N MET A 263 -1.30 -1.19 -11.71
CA MET A 263 -2.67 -1.59 -11.39
C MET A 263 -3.56 -0.36 -11.18
N GLY A 264 -3.06 0.69 -10.53
CA GLY A 264 -3.73 1.99 -10.43
C GLY A 264 -4.05 2.61 -11.78
N ARG A 265 -3.10 2.58 -12.74
CA ARG A 265 -3.34 3.04 -14.12
C ARG A 265 -4.41 2.22 -14.83
N LYS A 266 -4.34 0.89 -14.75
CA LYS A 266 -5.37 0.00 -15.31
C LYS A 266 -6.75 0.32 -14.71
N LEU A 267 -6.82 0.49 -13.39
CA LEU A 267 -8.07 0.78 -12.71
C LEU A 267 -8.65 2.14 -13.08
N ASP A 268 -7.82 3.18 -13.24
CA ASP A 268 -8.27 4.48 -13.77
C ASP A 268 -8.77 4.35 -15.21
N GLU A 269 -8.08 3.61 -16.07
CA GLU A 269 -8.52 3.38 -17.45
C GLU A 269 -9.90 2.70 -17.51
N VAL A 270 -10.10 1.65 -16.70
CA VAL A 270 -11.38 0.93 -16.60
C VAL A 270 -12.48 1.83 -16.05
N THR A 271 -12.17 2.60 -15.02
CA THR A 271 -13.11 3.56 -14.41
C THR A 271 -13.53 4.63 -15.42
N VAL A 272 -12.57 5.19 -16.17
CA VAL A 272 -12.82 6.16 -17.25
C VAL A 272 -13.67 5.54 -18.35
N ARG A 273 -13.34 4.32 -18.80
CA ARG A 273 -14.09 3.60 -19.84
C ARG A 273 -15.53 3.30 -19.42
N TYR A 274 -15.72 2.87 -18.17
CA TYR A 274 -17.05 2.63 -17.61
C TYR A 274 -17.87 3.93 -17.48
N ASN A 275 -17.27 4.99 -16.94
CA ASN A 275 -17.95 6.28 -16.84
C ASN A 275 -18.24 6.87 -18.23
N ALA A 276 -17.37 6.64 -19.22
CA ALA A 276 -17.60 7.02 -20.61
C ALA A 276 -18.82 6.32 -21.20
N LEU A 277 -19.01 5.02 -20.95
CA LEU A 277 -20.20 4.26 -21.35
C LEU A 277 -21.48 4.90 -20.82
N ARG A 278 -21.51 5.26 -19.53
CA ARG A 278 -22.68 5.91 -18.92
C ARG A 278 -23.00 7.25 -19.59
N SER A 279 -21.98 7.98 -20.05
CA SER A 279 -22.14 9.23 -20.77
C SER A 279 -22.24 9.10 -22.29
N ASP A 280 -22.22 7.88 -22.84
CA ASP A 280 -22.17 7.62 -24.27
C ASP A 280 -23.45 8.15 -24.95
N PRO A 281 -23.33 9.02 -25.98
CA PRO A 281 -24.48 9.51 -26.74
C PRO A 281 -25.35 8.39 -27.33
N GLN A 282 -24.75 7.27 -27.76
CA GLN A 282 -25.49 6.13 -28.31
C GLN A 282 -26.34 5.46 -27.23
N LEU A 283 -25.81 5.29 -26.02
CA LEU A 283 -26.57 4.73 -24.90
C LEU A 283 -27.75 5.65 -24.51
N ARG A 284 -27.52 6.97 -24.53
CA ARG A 284 -28.59 7.96 -24.30
C ARG A 284 -29.67 7.92 -25.37
N GLN A 285 -29.30 7.75 -26.64
CA GLN A 285 -30.24 7.58 -27.73
C GLN A 285 -31.07 6.30 -27.55
N VAL A 286 -30.42 5.16 -27.29
CA VAL A 286 -31.12 3.90 -27.01
C VAL A 286 -32.09 4.06 -25.84
N ARG A 287 -31.65 4.70 -24.75
CA ARG A 287 -32.51 4.99 -23.59
C ARG A 287 -33.73 5.85 -23.97
N ALA A 288 -33.54 6.88 -24.81
CA ALA A 288 -34.62 7.73 -25.28
C ALA A 288 -35.61 6.96 -26.18
N ASP A 289 -35.11 6.14 -27.11
CA ASP A 289 -35.92 5.34 -28.02
C ASP A 289 -36.76 4.30 -27.25
N LEU A 290 -36.17 3.66 -26.24
CA LEU A 290 -36.88 2.71 -25.37
C LEU A 290 -37.94 3.41 -24.52
N ALA A 291 -37.65 4.60 -24.01
CA ALA A 291 -38.60 5.40 -23.24
C ALA A 291 -39.78 5.86 -24.11
N GLU A 292 -39.52 6.37 -25.32
CA GLU A 292 -40.57 6.73 -26.28
C GLU A 292 -41.43 5.51 -26.61
N ARG A 293 -40.80 4.37 -26.88
CA ARG A 293 -41.51 3.13 -27.19
C ARG A 293 -42.37 2.63 -26.03
N ALA A 294 -41.94 2.84 -24.78
CA ALA A 294 -42.70 2.45 -23.59
C ALA A 294 -44.01 3.23 -23.44
N GLU A 295 -44.04 4.50 -23.80
CA GLU A 295 -45.24 5.34 -23.69
C GLU A 295 -46.16 5.22 -24.92
N LYS A 296 -45.63 4.76 -26.05
CA LYS A 296 -46.38 4.65 -27.30
C LYS A 296 -47.35 3.47 -27.28
N THR A 297 -48.63 3.78 -27.41
CA THR A 297 -49.74 2.80 -27.54
C THR A 297 -50.41 2.84 -28.91
N THR A 298 -50.23 3.92 -29.67
CA THR A 298 -50.81 4.13 -31.00
C THR A 298 -49.71 4.18 -32.08
N PHE A 299 -49.94 3.47 -33.18
CA PHE A 299 -48.97 3.29 -34.26
C PHE A 299 -49.59 3.62 -35.61
N ALA A 300 -48.77 4.06 -36.56
CA ALA A 300 -49.21 4.30 -37.93
C ALA A 300 -49.44 2.98 -38.67
N ASP A 301 -50.50 2.95 -39.48
CA ASP A 301 -50.86 1.86 -40.39
C ASP A 301 -50.35 2.17 -41.82
N THR A 302 -50.13 1.14 -42.64
CA THR A 302 -49.69 1.25 -44.04
C THR A 302 -50.75 1.88 -44.96
N ARG A 303 -51.99 2.04 -44.49
CA ARG A 303 -53.11 2.66 -45.22
C ARG A 303 -53.45 4.09 -44.76
N ASN A 304 -52.47 4.88 -44.30
CA ASN A 304 -52.67 6.23 -43.75
C ASN A 304 -53.62 6.29 -42.54
N GLY A 305 -53.79 5.17 -41.81
CA GLY A 305 -54.56 5.09 -40.57
C GLY A 305 -53.65 4.99 -39.35
N THR A 306 -54.26 4.89 -38.16
CA THR A 306 -53.56 4.56 -36.92
C THR A 306 -54.24 3.37 -36.24
N TYR A 307 -53.47 2.51 -35.58
CA TYR A 307 -54.00 1.43 -34.75
C TYR A 307 -53.50 1.52 -33.31
N SER A 308 -54.33 1.10 -32.36
CA SER A 308 -53.96 1.01 -30.95
C SER A 308 -53.51 -0.42 -30.62
N CYS A 309 -52.35 -0.54 -30.00
CA CYS A 309 -51.80 -1.79 -29.47
C CYS A 309 -51.12 -1.54 -28.12
N PRO A 310 -51.91 -1.41 -27.03
CA PRO A 310 -51.34 -1.36 -25.69
C PRO A 310 -50.73 -2.72 -25.32
N ASP A 311 -49.55 -2.70 -24.72
CA ASP A 311 -48.84 -3.91 -24.28
C ASP A 311 -48.24 -3.69 -22.88
N PRO A 312 -49.04 -3.88 -21.81
CA PRO A 312 -48.60 -3.53 -20.45
C PRO A 312 -47.37 -4.34 -19.99
N GLN A 313 -47.20 -5.56 -20.50
CA GLN A 313 -46.03 -6.38 -20.22
C GLN A 313 -44.78 -5.78 -20.85
N LEU A 314 -44.84 -5.42 -22.15
CA LEU A 314 -43.71 -4.80 -22.83
C LEU A 314 -43.39 -3.42 -22.24
N GLN A 315 -44.41 -2.63 -21.94
CA GLN A 315 -44.24 -1.28 -21.39
C GLN A 315 -43.58 -1.30 -19.99
N SER A 316 -44.02 -2.19 -19.11
CA SER A 316 -43.40 -2.32 -17.77
C SER A 316 -41.94 -2.77 -17.85
N ALA A 317 -41.64 -3.73 -18.72
CA ALA A 317 -40.27 -4.19 -18.95
C ALA A 317 -39.38 -3.09 -19.57
N LEU A 318 -39.88 -2.33 -20.55
CA LEU A 318 -39.15 -1.19 -21.14
C LEU A 318 -38.85 -0.10 -20.11
N ARG A 319 -39.83 0.27 -19.27
CA ARG A 319 -39.63 1.22 -18.17
C ARG A 319 -38.58 0.73 -17.18
N GLY A 320 -38.56 -0.58 -16.90
CA GLY A 320 -37.51 -1.21 -16.08
C GLY A 320 -36.12 -1.06 -16.68
N VAL A 321 -35.97 -1.28 -17.99
CA VAL A 321 -34.70 -1.10 -18.71
C VAL A 321 -34.24 0.36 -18.68
N VAL A 322 -35.15 1.31 -18.92
CA VAL A 322 -34.85 2.76 -18.84
C VAL A 322 -34.37 3.13 -17.44
N ALA A 323 -35.09 2.70 -16.41
CA ALA A 323 -34.70 2.94 -15.01
C ALA A 323 -33.35 2.32 -14.66
N ALA A 324 -33.04 1.13 -15.20
CA ALA A 324 -31.75 0.48 -15.00
C ALA A 324 -30.59 1.25 -15.67
N ILE A 325 -30.80 1.82 -16.87
CA ILE A 325 -29.82 2.69 -17.53
C ILE A 325 -29.59 3.97 -16.72
N ASP A 326 -30.67 4.59 -16.22
CA ASP A 326 -30.59 5.81 -15.41
C ASP A 326 -29.88 5.58 -14.06
N GLY A 327 -30.07 4.39 -13.49
CA GLY A 327 -29.49 3.94 -12.22
C GLY A 327 -28.07 3.37 -12.29
N LEU A 328 -27.38 3.48 -13.43
CA LEU A 328 -25.97 3.08 -13.52
C LEU A 328 -25.11 3.94 -12.59
N PRO A 329 -24.36 3.36 -11.62
CA PRO A 329 -23.56 4.12 -10.67
C PRO A 329 -22.43 4.89 -11.36
N THR A 330 -21.90 5.91 -10.70
CA THR A 330 -20.62 6.53 -11.10
C THR A 330 -19.51 5.93 -10.27
N LEU A 331 -18.40 5.55 -10.91
CA LEU A 331 -17.24 5.03 -10.20
C LEU A 331 -16.26 6.17 -9.95
N GLU A 332 -15.84 6.32 -8.68
CA GLU A 332 -14.81 7.27 -8.30
C GLU A 332 -13.43 6.79 -8.76
N LYS A 333 -12.59 7.75 -9.14
CA LYS A 333 -11.22 7.43 -9.56
C LYS A 333 -10.42 6.93 -8.35
N PRO A 334 -9.70 5.80 -8.47
CA PRO A 334 -8.86 5.31 -7.39
C PRO A 334 -7.72 6.30 -7.12
N LYS A 335 -7.62 6.78 -5.89
CA LYS A 335 -6.48 7.57 -5.44
C LYS A 335 -5.40 6.61 -4.91
N VAL A 336 -4.59 6.06 -5.83
CA VAL A 336 -3.46 5.19 -5.46
C VAL A 336 -2.28 6.05 -5.01
N THR A 337 -2.17 6.33 -3.71
CA THR A 337 -1.03 7.07 -3.12
C THR A 337 -0.05 6.18 -2.37
N THR A 338 -0.21 4.86 -2.46
CA THR A 338 0.59 3.93 -1.67
C THR A 338 1.97 3.73 -2.29
N THR A 339 2.98 4.14 -1.53
CA THR A 339 4.39 3.99 -1.81
C THR A 339 5.00 3.14 -0.68
N GLU A 340 5.75 2.11 -1.03
CA GLU A 340 6.57 1.30 -0.12
C GLU A 340 8.02 1.84 -0.11
N GLY A 341 8.76 1.57 0.96
CA GLY A 341 10.19 1.88 1.05
C GLY A 341 10.48 3.39 1.23
N SER A 342 11.57 3.87 0.64
CA SER A 342 12.03 5.26 0.78
C SER A 342 11.04 6.29 0.22
N GLU A 343 10.24 5.94 -0.78
CA GLU A 343 9.18 6.80 -1.31
C GLU A 343 8.04 7.01 -0.30
N ALA A 344 7.76 6.02 0.56
CA ALA A 344 6.77 6.13 1.63
C ALA A 344 7.16 7.20 2.65
N VAL A 345 8.46 7.25 2.98
CA VAL A 345 9.04 8.21 3.90
C VAL A 345 8.94 9.63 3.32
N ILE A 346 9.25 9.80 2.04
CA ILE A 346 9.13 11.10 1.35
C ILE A 346 7.67 11.58 1.34
N GLU A 347 6.71 10.70 1.03
CA GLU A 347 5.29 11.05 1.01
C GLU A 347 4.76 11.37 2.42
N ALA A 348 5.23 10.66 3.46
CA ALA A 348 4.92 10.98 4.85
C ALA A 348 5.47 12.36 5.25
N PHE A 349 6.71 12.69 4.87
CA PHE A 349 7.27 14.03 5.08
C PHE A 349 6.48 15.10 4.33
N ARG A 350 6.09 14.84 3.07
CA ARG A 350 5.28 15.77 2.28
C ARG A 350 3.96 16.11 2.97
N ARG A 351 3.28 15.10 3.53
CA ARG A 351 2.02 15.26 4.27
C ARG A 351 2.16 16.00 5.59
N LEU A 352 3.34 16.03 6.18
CA LEU A 352 3.62 16.83 7.39
C LEU A 352 3.92 18.30 7.07
N THR A 353 4.35 18.59 5.84
CA THR A 353 4.68 19.96 5.39
C THR A 353 3.53 20.70 4.69
N THR A 354 2.43 20.01 4.38
CA THR A 354 1.18 20.57 3.84
C THR A 354 0.09 20.49 4.89
#